data_AF-A0A382QA33-F1
#
_entry.id   AF-A0A382QA33-F1
#
_cell.length_a   1.000
_cell.length_b   1.000
_cell.length_c   1.000
_cell.angle_alpha   90.00
_cell.angle_beta   90.00
_cell.angle_gamma   90.00
#
_symmetry.space_group_name_H-M   'P 1'
#
loop_
_entity.id
_entity.type
_entity.pdbx_description
1 polymer ?
#
loop_
_entity_poly.entity_id
_entity_poly.type
_entity_poly.pdbx_seq_one_letter_code
_entity_poly.pdbx_strand_id
1 'polypeptide(L)'
;MSKNKEEKIVSEKEYVEEKLKELQTPVQPDSELKNIIIQYIGKKHNPENNEVTLAMAIETFASEFHEFLLPIAEENFIRGYQQAMVDVEEGEKYFAEHTDGKVDENSLKKLDGHLKQLEQANEREDA
;
A
#
# COMPACT_ATOMS: atom_id res chain seq x y z
N MET A 1 -18.35 25.71 3.68
CA MET A 1 -16.88 25.76 3.55
C MET A 1 -16.34 24.35 3.70
N SER A 2 -16.34 23.58 2.61
CA SER A 2 -15.67 22.27 2.59
C SER A 2 -14.18 22.52 2.49
N LYS A 3 -13.42 22.06 3.48
CA LYS A 3 -11.95 22.13 3.45
C LYS A 3 -11.49 21.25 2.29
N ASN A 4 -10.91 21.86 1.25
CA ASN A 4 -10.08 21.15 0.28
C ASN A 4 -8.94 20.51 1.06
N LYS A 5 -8.88 19.17 1.03
CA LYS A 5 -7.71 18.43 1.48
C LYS A 5 -6.71 18.55 0.34
N GLU A 6 -5.62 19.30 0.55
CA GLU A 6 -4.54 19.39 -0.43
C GLU A 6 -3.98 17.97 -0.64
N GLU A 7 -4.08 17.46 -1.87
CA GLU A 7 -3.51 16.17 -2.24
C GLU A 7 -1.99 16.32 -2.33
N LYS A 8 -1.29 15.82 -1.31
CA LYS A 8 0.18 15.75 -1.28
C LYS A 8 0.62 14.61 -2.21
N ILE A 9 1.35 14.93 -3.27
CA ILE A 9 2.04 13.93 -4.10
C ILE A 9 3.26 13.45 -3.32
N VAL A 10 3.29 12.15 -3.02
CA VAL A 10 4.32 11.49 -2.21
C VAL A 10 5.04 10.46 -3.07
N SER A 11 6.36 10.34 -2.95
CA SER A 11 7.11 9.30 -3.67
C SER A 11 6.68 7.91 -3.21
N GLU A 12 6.75 6.90 -4.07
CA GLU A 12 6.40 5.51 -3.71
C GLU A 12 7.16 5.04 -2.47
N LYS A 13 8.45 5.37 -2.39
CA LYS A 13 9.29 5.07 -1.23
C LYS A 13 8.76 5.71 0.05
N GLU A 14 8.41 6.99 0.02
CA GLU A 14 7.87 7.69 1.20
C GLU A 14 6.50 7.13 1.60
N TYR A 15 5.66 6.73 0.65
CA TYR A 15 4.37 6.08 0.92
C TYR A 15 4.55 4.71 1.59
N VAL A 16 5.46 3.89 1.07
CA VAL A 16 5.77 2.57 1.64
C VAL A 16 6.36 2.72 3.04
N GLU A 17 7.33 3.63 3.23
CA GLU A 17 7.89 3.91 4.54
C GLU A 17 6.83 4.40 5.53
N GLU A 18 5.89 5.25 5.10
CA GLU A 18 4.77 5.68 5.92
C GLU A 18 3.89 4.48 6.35
N LYS A 19 3.57 3.58 5.42
CA LYS A 19 2.77 2.38 5.73
C LYS A 19 3.51 1.39 6.63
N LEU A 20 4.81 1.24 6.47
CA LEU A 20 5.61 0.35 7.29
C LEU A 20 5.84 0.88 8.71
N LYS A 21 5.64 2.18 8.98
CA LYS A 21 5.67 2.73 10.35
C LYS A 21 4.66 2.05 11.26
N GLU A 22 3.53 1.60 10.73
CA GLU A 22 2.53 0.85 11.51
C GLU A 22 3.13 -0.45 12.08
N LEU A 23 4.07 -1.10 11.38
CA LEU A 23 4.75 -2.30 11.88
C LEU A 23 5.68 -2.00 13.07
N GLN A 24 6.22 -0.79 13.16
CA GLN A 24 7.07 -0.34 14.25
C GLN A 24 6.26 0.13 15.47
N THR A 25 4.93 0.14 15.37
CA THR A 25 4.08 0.60 16.47
C THR A 25 4.09 -0.44 17.61
N PRO A 26 4.32 -0.01 18.87
CA PRO A 26 4.23 -0.87 20.03
C PRO A 26 2.82 -1.45 20.21
N VAL A 27 2.73 -2.76 20.43
CA VAL A 27 1.45 -3.44 20.66
C VAL A 27 1.02 -3.27 22.11
N GLN A 28 -0.19 -2.75 22.32
CA GLN A 28 -0.76 -2.54 23.65
C GLN A 28 -1.36 -3.84 24.22
N PRO A 29 -1.13 -4.17 25.51
CA PRO A 29 -1.66 -5.36 26.16
C PRO A 29 -3.11 -5.13 26.63
N ASP A 30 -4.03 -4.86 25.71
CA ASP A 30 -5.44 -4.56 26.01
C ASP A 30 -6.31 -5.79 26.33
N SER A 31 -5.75 -7.01 26.21
CA SER A 31 -6.42 -8.27 26.55
C SER A 31 -5.44 -9.26 27.17
N GLU A 32 -5.98 -10.22 27.92
CA GLU A 32 -5.20 -11.27 28.58
C GLU A 32 -4.36 -12.08 27.59
N LEU A 33 -4.96 -12.48 26.46
CA LEU A 33 -4.27 -13.20 25.40
C LEU A 33 -3.13 -12.36 24.80
N LYS A 34 -3.37 -11.07 24.52
CA LYS A 34 -2.31 -10.18 24.02
C LYS A 34 -1.17 -10.07 25.01
N ASN A 35 -1.46 -9.99 26.31
CA ASN A 35 -0.42 -9.92 27.33
C ASN A 35 0.46 -11.17 27.33
N ILE A 36 -0.14 -12.37 27.26
CA ILE A 36 0.61 -13.64 27.17
C ILE A 36 1.52 -13.64 25.94
N ILE A 37 0.98 -13.26 24.78
CA ILE A 37 1.70 -13.20 23.51
C ILE A 37 2.86 -12.19 23.57
N ILE A 38 2.60 -10.97 24.05
CA ILE A 38 3.61 -9.89 24.19
C ILE A 38 4.72 -10.33 25.13
N GLN A 39 4.41 -10.95 26.26
CA GLN A 39 5.43 -11.44 27.20
C GLN A 39 6.31 -12.53 26.57
N TYR A 40 5.72 -13.42 25.78
CA TYR A 40 6.47 -14.45 25.07
C TYR A 40 7.40 -13.84 24.02
N ILE A 41 6.87 -12.97 23.16
CA ILE A 41 7.63 -12.30 22.10
C ILE A 41 8.74 -11.42 22.70
N GLY A 42 8.42 -10.66 23.76
CA GLY A 42 9.39 -9.79 24.44
C GLY A 42 10.58 -10.57 25.01
N LYS A 43 10.36 -11.78 25.54
CA LYS A 43 11.45 -12.67 25.96
C LYS A 43 12.28 -13.21 24.80
N LYS A 44 11.64 -13.50 23.66
CA LYS A 44 12.29 -14.06 22.47
C LYS A 44 13.17 -13.02 21.77
N HIS A 45 12.66 -11.81 21.59
CA HIS A 45 13.33 -10.73 20.85
C HIS A 45 14.21 -9.83 21.74
N ASN A 46 13.92 -9.76 23.04
CA ASN A 46 14.65 -8.96 24.03
C ASN A 46 14.98 -7.53 23.55
N PRO A 47 13.96 -6.71 23.18
CA PRO A 47 14.16 -5.39 22.61
C PRO A 47 14.74 -4.39 23.61
N GLU A 48 15.59 -3.47 23.14
CA GLU A 48 16.31 -2.50 24.00
C GLU A 48 15.38 -1.59 24.81
N ASN A 49 14.24 -1.20 24.25
CA ASN A 49 13.24 -0.35 24.90
C ASN A 49 12.17 -1.13 25.68
N ASN A 50 12.27 -2.47 25.76
CA ASN A 50 11.25 -3.36 26.32
C ASN A 50 9.86 -3.26 25.66
N GLU A 51 9.75 -2.68 24.47
CA GLU A 51 8.50 -2.57 23.73
C GLU A 51 8.44 -3.62 22.63
N VAL A 52 7.36 -4.40 22.60
CA VAL A 52 7.11 -5.36 21.52
C VAL A 52 6.36 -4.65 20.40
N THR A 53 6.93 -4.65 19.20
CA THR A 53 6.31 -4.08 18.01
C THR A 53 5.51 -5.12 17.24
N LEU A 54 4.60 -4.65 16.38
CA LEU A 54 3.85 -5.54 15.49
C LEU A 54 4.77 -6.35 14.57
N ALA A 55 5.89 -5.78 14.14
CA ALA A 55 6.90 -6.49 13.36
C ALA A 55 7.44 -7.74 14.09
N MET A 56 7.83 -7.61 15.37
CA MET A 56 8.32 -8.74 16.17
C MET A 56 7.25 -9.82 16.35
N ALA A 57 5.98 -9.41 16.46
CA ALA A 57 4.87 -10.35 16.53
C ALA A 57 4.74 -11.12 15.22
N ILE A 58 4.67 -10.43 14.08
CA ILE A 58 4.56 -11.07 12.76
C ILE A 58 5.72 -12.05 12.54
N GLU A 59 6.95 -11.67 12.85
CA GLU A 59 8.13 -12.55 12.72
C GLU A 59 8.01 -13.79 13.61
N THR A 60 7.53 -13.64 14.84
CA THR A 60 7.32 -14.76 15.76
C THR A 60 6.22 -15.70 15.24
N PHE A 61 5.09 -15.15 14.81
CA PHE A 61 4.00 -15.93 14.23
C PHE A 61 4.40 -16.62 12.91
N ALA A 62 5.21 -15.96 12.08
CA ALA A 62 5.72 -16.56 10.84
C ALA A 62 6.68 -17.72 11.12
N SER A 63 7.51 -17.62 12.16
CA SER A 63 8.49 -18.66 12.51
C SER A 63 7.88 -19.84 13.29
N GLU A 64 6.91 -19.60 14.16
CA GLU A 64 6.39 -20.61 15.08
C GLU A 64 4.95 -21.06 14.81
N PHE A 65 4.18 -20.28 14.05
CA PHE A 65 2.78 -20.56 13.77
C PHE A 65 2.41 -20.25 12.31
N HIS A 66 3.24 -20.75 11.40
CA HIS A 66 3.10 -20.51 9.96
C HIS A 66 1.77 -21.05 9.40
N GLU A 67 1.20 -22.10 9.99
CA GLU A 67 -0.08 -22.71 9.57
C GLU A 67 -1.25 -21.75 9.69
N PHE A 68 -1.13 -20.71 10.51
CA PHE A 68 -2.15 -19.67 10.64
C PHE A 68 -1.86 -18.47 9.72
N LEU A 69 -0.60 -18.03 9.67
CA LEU A 69 -0.23 -16.84 8.91
C LEU A 69 -0.24 -17.08 7.39
N LEU A 70 0.21 -18.26 6.92
CA LEU A 70 0.28 -18.58 5.50
C LEU A 70 -1.10 -18.60 4.82
N PRO A 71 -2.13 -19.31 5.34
CA PRO A 71 -3.44 -19.31 4.68
C PRO A 71 -4.08 -17.92 4.62
N ILE A 72 -3.86 -17.07 5.63
CA ILE A 72 -4.34 -15.68 5.62
C ILE A 72 -3.65 -14.88 4.51
N ALA A 73 -2.34 -15.03 4.36
CA ALA A 73 -1.58 -14.36 3.31
C ALA A 73 -1.99 -14.86 1.92
N GLU A 74 -2.16 -16.16 1.74
CA GLU A 74 -2.61 -16.79 0.48
C GLU A 74 -4.00 -16.30 0.08
N GLU A 75 -4.93 -16.28 1.02
CA GLU A 75 -6.29 -15.79 0.77
C GLU A 75 -6.28 -14.31 0.35
N ASN A 76 -5.58 -13.46 1.11
CA ASN A 76 -5.44 -12.04 0.81
C ASN A 76 -4.81 -11.80 -0.57
N PHE A 77 -3.80 -12.61 -0.93
CA PHE A 77 -3.16 -12.55 -2.24
C PHE A 77 -4.15 -12.91 -3.35
N ILE A 78 -4.84 -14.05 -3.24
CA ILE A 78 -5.80 -14.51 -4.25
C ILE A 78 -6.94 -13.49 -4.41
N ARG A 79 -7.50 -12.97 -3.32
CA ARG A 79 -8.55 -11.95 -3.39
C ARG A 79 -8.07 -10.67 -4.06
N GLY A 80 -6.87 -10.20 -3.74
CA GLY A 80 -6.29 -9.02 -4.38
C GLY A 80 -6.16 -9.19 -5.89
N TYR A 81 -5.71 -10.35 -6.35
CA TYR A 81 -5.67 -10.67 -7.78
C TYR A 81 -7.05 -10.72 -8.42
N GLN A 82 -8.02 -11.38 -7.78
CA GLN A 82 -9.39 -11.44 -8.27
C GLN A 82 -10.00 -10.05 -8.41
N GLN A 83 -9.81 -9.20 -7.41
CA GLN A 83 -10.28 -7.81 -7.44
C GLN A 83 -9.63 -7.05 -8.59
N ALA A 84 -8.31 -7.17 -8.78
CA ALA A 84 -7.63 -6.51 -9.89
C ALA A 84 -8.18 -6.93 -11.27
N MET A 85 -8.55 -8.21 -11.45
CA MET A 85 -9.19 -8.66 -12.70
C MET A 85 -10.58 -8.05 -12.89
N VAL A 86 -11.38 -8.00 -11.82
CA VAL A 86 -12.70 -7.36 -11.84
C VAL A 86 -12.58 -5.87 -12.17
N ASP A 87 -11.64 -5.16 -11.55
CA ASP A 87 -11.39 -3.74 -11.77
C ASP A 87 -11.01 -3.46 -13.24
N VAL A 88 -10.23 -4.36 -13.87
CA VAL A 88 -9.90 -4.27 -15.30
C VAL A 88 -11.13 -4.47 -16.18
N GLU A 89 -11.92 -5.52 -15.94
CA GLU A 89 -13.15 -5.80 -16.71
C GLU A 89 -14.17 -4.66 -16.57
N GLU A 90 -14.32 -4.09 -15.38
CA GLU A 90 -15.18 -2.94 -15.13
C GLU A 90 -14.65 -1.68 -15.82
N GLY A 91 -13.34 -1.46 -15.78
CA GLY A 91 -12.67 -0.39 -16.52
C GLY A 91 -12.93 -0.49 -18.03
N GLU A 92 -12.77 -1.67 -18.62
CA GLU A 92 -13.03 -1.92 -20.04
C GLU A 92 -14.49 -1.65 -20.42
N LYS A 93 -15.45 -2.11 -19.61
CA LYS A 93 -16.87 -1.83 -19.83
C LYS A 93 -17.16 -0.34 -19.73
N TYR A 94 -16.62 0.33 -18.72
CA TYR A 94 -16.77 1.78 -18.55
C TYR A 94 -16.24 2.53 -19.77
N PHE A 95 -15.05 2.16 -20.28
CA PHE A 95 -14.52 2.71 -21.52
C PHE A 95 -15.43 2.42 -22.72
N ALA A 96 -15.93 1.21 -22.90
CA ALA A 96 -16.79 0.85 -24.03
C ALA A 96 -18.13 1.60 -24.01
N GLU A 97 -18.71 1.85 -22.83
CA GLU A 97 -20.00 2.53 -22.66
C GLU A 97 -19.88 4.06 -22.73
N HIS A 98 -18.74 4.63 -22.32
CA HIS A 98 -18.55 6.09 -22.21
C HIS A 98 -17.62 6.68 -23.28
N THR A 99 -16.99 5.84 -24.09
CA THR A 99 -16.28 6.26 -25.30
C THR A 99 -16.93 5.61 -26.53
N ASP A 100 -17.91 6.30 -27.13
CA ASP A 100 -18.52 5.93 -28.41
C ASP A 100 -17.49 6.01 -29.56
N GLY A 101 -16.49 5.13 -29.59
CA GLY A 101 -15.54 4.93 -30.69
C GLY A 101 -14.77 6.16 -31.18
N LYS A 102 -14.87 7.31 -30.51
CA LYS A 102 -14.20 8.55 -30.82
C LYS A 102 -13.38 8.91 -29.60
N VAL A 103 -12.17 8.35 -29.56
CA VAL A 103 -11.10 9.02 -28.82
C VAL A 103 -11.02 10.43 -29.40
N ASP A 104 -11.39 11.43 -28.62
CA ASP A 104 -11.29 12.83 -29.04
C ASP A 104 -9.82 13.09 -29.38
N GLU A 105 -9.53 13.17 -30.67
CA GLU A 105 -8.20 13.40 -31.21
C GLU A 105 -7.56 14.65 -30.61
N ASN A 106 -8.38 15.63 -30.17
CA ASN A 106 -7.89 16.83 -29.48
C ASN A 106 -7.45 16.55 -28.03
N SER A 107 -8.07 15.60 -27.34
CA SER A 107 -7.68 15.20 -25.99
C SER A 107 -6.35 14.44 -26.00
N LEU A 108 -6.12 13.56 -26.99
CA LEU A 108 -4.83 12.92 -27.22
C LEU A 108 -3.73 13.92 -27.61
N LYS A 109 -4.02 14.86 -28.50
CA LYS A 109 -3.05 15.91 -28.89
C LYS A 109 -2.69 16.84 -27.73
N LYS A 110 -3.62 17.09 -26.79
CA LYS A 110 -3.33 17.85 -25.56
C LYS A 110 -2.43 17.07 -24.60
N LEU A 111 -2.66 15.77 -24.44
CA LEU A 111 -1.81 14.89 -23.63
C LEU A 111 -0.39 14.76 -24.20
N ASP A 112 -0.25 14.56 -25.52
CA ASP A 112 1.05 14.53 -26.19
C ASP A 112 1.81 15.86 -26.07
N GLY A 113 1.08 16.98 -26.15
CA GLY A 113 1.66 18.31 -25.94
C GLY A 113 2.16 18.53 -24.51
N HIS A 114 1.43 18.06 -23.51
CA HIS A 114 1.86 18.14 -22.11
C HIS A 114 3.05 17.23 -21.81
N LEU A 115 3.09 16.01 -22.36
CA LEU A 115 4.22 15.10 -22.22
C LEU A 115 5.51 15.70 -22.78
N LYS A 116 5.46 16.30 -23.98
CA LYS A 116 6.62 16.98 -24.56
C LYS A 116 7.10 18.19 -23.74
N GLN A 117 6.19 18.90 -23.09
CA GLN A 117 6.55 20.01 -22.20
C GLN A 117 7.23 19.52 -20.92
N LEU A 118 6.79 18.38 -20.38
CA LEU A 118 7.41 17.76 -19.21
C LEU A 118 8.78 17.17 -19.53
N GLU A 119 8.96 16.55 -20.69
CA GLU A 119 10.27 16.08 -21.17
C GLU A 119 11.25 17.24 -21.36
N GLN A 120 10.82 18.33 -21.99
CA GLN A 120 11.64 19.54 -22.15
C GLN A 120 11.94 20.28 -20.85
N ALA A 121 11.08 20.14 -19.83
CA ALA A 121 11.32 20.69 -18.50
C ALA A 121 12.38 19.87 -17.76
N ASN A 122 12.32 18.54 -17.83
CA ASN A 122 13.31 17.66 -17.21
C ASN A 122 14.68 17.76 -17.88
N GLU A 123 14.76 17.90 -19.21
CA GLU A 123 16.03 18.11 -19.93
C GLU A 123 16.72 19.46 -19.60
N ARG A 124 16.01 20.41 -18.99
CA ARG A 124 16.55 21.71 -18.57
C ARG A 124 17.01 21.74 -17.11
N GLU A 125 16.63 20.75 -16.30
CA GLU A 125 17.09 20.62 -14.92
C GLU A 125 18.43 19.87 -14.82
N ASP A 126 18.84 19.17 -15.89
CA ASP A 126 20.09 18.38 -15.97
C ASP A 126 21.27 19.09 -16.70
N ALA A 127 21.15 20.38 -17.05
CA ALA A 127 22.18 21.18 -17.76
C ALA A 127 22.65 22.39 -16.95
#